data_AF-A0A4R2NS54-F1
#
_entry.id   AF-A0A4R2NS54-F1
#
_cell.length_a   1.000
_cell.length_b   1.000
_cell.length_c   1.000
_cell.angle_alpha   90.00
_cell.angle_beta   90.00
_cell.angle_gamma   90.00
#
_symmetry.space_group_name_H-M   'P 1'
#
loop_
_entity.id
_entity.type
_entity.pdbx_description
1 polymer ?
#
loop_
_entity_poly.entity_id
_entity_poly.type
_entity_poly.pdbx_seq_one_letter_code
_entity_poly.pdbx_strand_id
1 'polypeptide(L)'
;MSNLFISLDQFRNVIAGGYADNTISARIGYYNHHYFPDRKSVPLYWKILEQIIDFTFKPVDGPNHCHEAFHNDPSEVFDNKLTNFLVVLASIIIIVPSCVLIGIILYSLTGIKIVKQKVINRNQKINERFDGCNKFLNSIRYEIIEHPNEIDLQNLESQKETIKQQLESLN
;
A
#
# COMPACT_ATOMS: atom_id res chain seq x y z
N MET A 1 -9.91 -7.95 -2.46
CA MET A 1 -8.85 -8.79 -3.05
C MET A 1 -8.70 -10.00 -2.17
N SER A 2 -8.50 -11.18 -2.75
CA SER A 2 -8.11 -12.34 -1.95
C SER A 2 -6.72 -12.09 -1.35
N ASN A 3 -6.47 -12.61 -0.15
CA ASN A 3 -5.17 -12.52 0.51
C ASN A 3 -4.02 -12.98 -0.39
N LEU A 4 -4.29 -13.90 -1.34
CA LEU A 4 -3.35 -14.36 -2.35
C LEU A 4 -2.74 -13.22 -3.20
N PHE A 5 -3.56 -12.29 -3.71
CA PHE A 5 -3.04 -11.20 -4.54
C PHE A 5 -2.21 -10.21 -3.73
N ILE A 6 -2.60 -9.94 -2.48
CA ILE A 6 -1.84 -9.08 -1.57
C ILE A 6 -0.48 -9.73 -1.26
N SER A 7 -0.45 -11.01 -0.90
CA SER A 7 0.79 -11.73 -0.61
C SER A 7 1.71 -11.84 -1.83
N LEU A 8 1.16 -12.02 -3.03
CA LEU A 8 1.96 -11.97 -4.27
C LEU A 8 2.54 -10.57 -4.49
N ASP A 9 1.79 -9.52 -4.16
CA ASP A 9 2.24 -8.14 -4.29
C ASP A 9 3.34 -7.78 -3.29
N GLN A 10 3.21 -8.24 -2.05
CA GLN A 10 4.24 -8.16 -1.01
C GLN A 10 5.50 -8.93 -1.39
N PHE A 11 5.35 -10.18 -1.87
CA PHE A 11 6.47 -10.99 -2.34
C PHE A 11 7.27 -10.31 -3.46
N ARG A 12 6.57 -9.70 -4.43
CA ARG A 12 7.22 -8.92 -5.50
C ARG A 12 7.97 -7.71 -4.94
N ASN A 13 7.45 -7.06 -3.90
CA ASN A 13 8.14 -5.95 -3.24
C ASN A 13 9.45 -6.39 -2.57
N VAL A 14 9.43 -7.53 -1.87
CA VAL A 14 10.62 -8.11 -1.22
C VAL A 14 11.70 -8.41 -2.25
N ILE A 15 11.35 -9.03 -3.39
CA ILE A 15 12.33 -9.30 -4.45
C ILE A 15 12.88 -8.00 -5.06
N ALA A 16 12.07 -6.94 -5.12
CA ALA A 16 12.48 -5.60 -5.51
C ALA A 16 13.27 -4.84 -4.41
N GLY A 17 13.64 -5.51 -3.32
CA GLY A 17 14.41 -4.96 -2.19
C GLY A 17 13.59 -4.06 -1.25
N GLY A 18 12.26 -4.14 -1.30
CA GLY A 18 11.35 -3.45 -0.39
C GLY A 18 11.05 -4.25 0.88
N TYR A 19 10.30 -3.64 1.80
CA TYR A 19 9.83 -4.28 3.02
C TYR A 19 8.73 -5.31 2.74
N ALA A 20 8.67 -6.37 3.55
CA ALA A 20 7.78 -7.50 3.32
C ALA A 20 6.31 -7.22 3.63
N ASP A 21 6.05 -6.27 4.52
CA ASP A 21 4.71 -5.89 4.93
C ASP A 21 4.05 -4.97 3.87
N ASN A 22 4.88 -4.26 3.08
CA ASN A 22 4.50 -3.42 1.94
C ASN A 22 4.18 -4.20 0.66
N THR A 23 3.13 -3.77 -0.04
CA THR A 23 2.90 -4.14 -1.43
C THR A 23 3.77 -3.33 -2.42
N ILE A 24 4.19 -3.94 -3.54
CA ILE A 24 4.92 -3.19 -4.58
C ILE A 24 4.01 -2.15 -5.24
N SER A 25 2.70 -2.40 -5.32
CA SER A 25 1.72 -1.44 -5.83
C SER A 25 1.61 -0.21 -4.94
N ALA A 26 1.56 -0.37 -3.60
CA ALA A 26 1.57 0.76 -2.67
C ALA A 26 2.86 1.58 -2.78
N ARG A 27 4.00 0.89 -2.88
CA ARG A 27 5.30 1.53 -3.08
C ARG A 27 5.37 2.35 -4.37
N ILE A 28 4.91 1.79 -5.48
CA ILE A 28 4.81 2.50 -6.77
C ILE A 28 3.86 3.69 -6.66
N GLY A 29 2.73 3.54 -5.96
CA GLY A 29 1.80 4.63 -5.67
C GLY A 29 2.45 5.77 -4.87
N TYR A 30 3.18 5.44 -3.80
CA TYR A 30 3.91 6.41 -2.99
C TYR A 30 4.94 7.19 -3.83
N TYR A 31 5.78 6.50 -4.61
CA TYR A 31 6.77 7.16 -5.45
C TYR A 31 6.17 7.97 -6.61
N ASN A 32 4.98 7.64 -7.12
CA ASN A 32 4.37 8.44 -8.18
C ASN A 32 3.56 9.64 -7.67
N HIS A 33 3.03 9.60 -6.45
CA HIS A 33 2.06 10.60 -5.95
C HIS A 33 2.49 11.37 -4.70
N HIS A 34 3.44 10.86 -3.92
CA HIS A 34 3.75 11.42 -2.59
C HIS A 34 5.24 11.69 -2.32
N TYR A 35 6.16 10.88 -2.84
CA TYR A 35 7.60 11.05 -2.56
C TYR A 35 8.22 12.26 -3.25
N PHE A 36 7.92 12.46 -4.53
CA PHE A 36 8.45 13.59 -5.29
C PHE A 36 7.52 14.81 -5.16
N PRO A 37 8.07 16.03 -5.07
CA PRO A 37 7.26 17.25 -4.88
C PRO A 37 6.34 17.56 -6.06
N ASP A 38 6.68 17.04 -7.25
CA ASP A 38 5.95 17.28 -8.48
C ASP A 38 6.00 16.05 -9.41
N ARG A 39 4.90 15.76 -10.10
CA ARG A 39 4.83 14.58 -10.98
C ARG A 39 5.84 14.61 -12.14
N LYS A 40 6.41 15.78 -12.48
CA LYS A 40 7.42 15.91 -13.53
C LYS A 40 8.78 15.38 -13.08
N SER A 41 9.12 15.51 -11.81
CA SER A 41 10.39 15.01 -11.25
C SER A 41 10.39 13.50 -10.99
N VAL A 42 9.23 12.84 -11.01
CA VAL A 42 9.12 11.38 -10.89
C VAL A 42 9.82 10.69 -12.07
N PRO A 43 10.80 9.80 -11.82
CA PRO A 43 11.48 9.01 -12.85
C PRO A 43 10.53 8.21 -13.73
N LEU A 44 10.88 8.06 -15.01
CA LEU A 44 9.99 7.45 -16.00
C LEU A 44 9.63 5.99 -15.69
N TYR A 45 10.56 5.21 -15.11
CA TYR A 45 10.30 3.81 -14.79
C TYR A 45 9.17 3.65 -13.76
N TRP A 46 9.08 4.52 -12.75
CA TRP A 46 7.97 4.51 -11.79
C TRP A 46 6.63 4.75 -12.47
N LYS A 47 6.57 5.69 -13.42
CA LYS A 47 5.36 6.00 -14.20
C LYS A 47 4.94 4.82 -15.08
N ILE A 48 5.91 4.19 -15.74
CA ILE A 48 5.65 3.02 -16.59
C ILE A 48 5.12 1.86 -15.75
N LEU A 49 5.71 1.60 -14.58
CA LEU A 49 5.26 0.54 -13.70
C LEU A 49 3.84 0.78 -13.17
N GLU A 50 3.53 2.01 -12.76
CA GLU A 50 2.19 2.42 -12.39
C GLU A 50 1.21 2.12 -13.54
N GLN A 51 1.52 2.52 -14.77
CA GLN A 51 0.66 2.27 -15.93
C GLN A 51 0.43 0.78 -16.20
N ILE A 52 1.48 -0.04 -16.12
CA ILE A 52 1.38 -1.49 -16.36
C ILE A 52 0.51 -2.16 -15.30
N ILE A 53 0.75 -1.85 -14.03
CA ILE A 53 0.01 -2.47 -12.92
C ILE A 53 -1.43 -1.98 -12.89
N ASP A 54 -1.67 -0.66 -13.04
CA ASP A 54 -3.02 -0.11 -13.11
C ASP A 54 -3.81 -0.71 -14.28
N PHE A 55 -3.19 -0.88 -15.45
CA PHE A 55 -3.84 -1.53 -16.58
C PHE A 55 -4.20 -2.99 -16.28
N THR A 56 -3.28 -3.71 -15.64
CA THR A 56 -3.45 -5.13 -15.27
C THR A 56 -4.65 -5.33 -14.36
N PHE A 57 -4.79 -4.49 -13.32
CA PHE A 57 -5.83 -4.62 -12.31
C PHE A 57 -7.11 -3.82 -12.59
N LYS A 58 -7.13 -2.98 -13.64
CA LYS A 58 -8.29 -2.18 -14.05
C LYS A 58 -9.63 -2.93 -14.09
N PRO A 59 -9.72 -4.18 -14.58
CA PRO A 59 -10.99 -4.89 -14.63
C PRO A 59 -11.60 -5.18 -13.24
N VAL A 60 -10.76 -5.26 -12.21
CA VAL A 60 -11.16 -5.63 -10.83
C VAL A 60 -11.17 -4.43 -9.91
N ASP A 61 -10.12 -3.61 -9.93
CA ASP A 61 -9.95 -2.55 -8.93
C ASP A 61 -10.33 -1.16 -9.45
N GLY A 62 -10.50 -1.00 -10.76
CA GLY A 62 -10.71 0.30 -11.36
C GLY A 62 -9.42 1.04 -11.70
N PRO A 63 -9.53 2.30 -12.13
CA PRO A 63 -8.36 3.12 -12.41
C PRO A 63 -7.58 3.45 -11.13
N ASN A 64 -6.29 3.75 -11.27
CA ASN A 64 -5.40 4.21 -10.20
C ASN A 64 -5.16 3.17 -9.09
N HIS A 65 -5.09 1.89 -9.43
CA HIS A 65 -4.88 0.80 -8.47
C HIS A 65 -3.66 1.05 -7.55
N CYS A 66 -2.53 1.50 -8.08
CA CYS A 66 -1.32 1.72 -7.28
C CYS A 66 -1.49 2.86 -6.24
N HIS A 67 -2.14 3.96 -6.64
CA HIS A 67 -2.50 5.04 -5.73
C HIS A 67 -3.46 4.54 -4.63
N GLU A 68 -4.44 3.71 -5.00
CA GLU A 68 -5.35 3.11 -4.02
C GLU A 68 -4.67 2.11 -3.10
N ALA A 69 -3.70 1.35 -3.60
CA ALA A 69 -2.90 0.43 -2.82
C ALA A 69 -2.13 1.21 -1.74
N PHE A 70 -1.50 2.34 -2.08
CA PHE A 70 -0.81 3.21 -1.12
C PHE A 70 -1.73 3.61 0.05
N HIS A 71 -2.96 4.04 -0.23
CA HIS A 71 -3.90 4.40 0.83
C HIS A 71 -4.34 3.21 1.69
N ASN A 72 -4.30 2.00 1.16
CA ASN A 72 -4.70 0.77 1.85
C ASN A 72 -3.54 0.03 2.52
N ASP A 73 -2.33 0.57 2.43
CA ASP A 73 -1.11 0.06 3.06
C ASP A 73 -0.70 1.02 4.18
N PRO A 74 -1.46 1.06 5.30
CA PRO A 74 -1.08 1.89 6.42
C PRO A 74 0.18 1.30 7.03
N SER A 75 1.16 2.17 7.35
CA SER A 75 2.28 1.90 8.29
C SER A 75 3.65 1.55 7.69
N GLU A 76 4.09 2.13 6.56
CA GLU A 76 5.35 1.66 5.98
C GLU A 76 6.37 2.71 5.56
N VAL A 77 7.64 2.38 5.84
CA VAL A 77 8.81 3.04 5.27
C VAL A 77 8.95 2.56 3.82
N PHE A 78 8.53 3.36 2.86
CA PHE A 78 8.70 3.01 1.44
C PHE A 78 10.13 3.22 0.91
N ASP A 79 11.00 3.86 1.70
CA ASP A 79 12.30 4.37 1.28
C ASP A 79 13.47 3.41 1.59
N ASN A 80 14.25 3.12 0.54
CA ASN A 80 15.55 2.47 0.63
C ASN A 80 16.39 2.92 -0.57
N LYS A 81 17.43 3.73 -0.35
CA LYS A 81 18.29 4.29 -1.41
C LYS A 81 19.06 3.25 -2.25
N LEU A 82 19.21 2.00 -1.79
CA LEU A 82 19.86 0.90 -2.54
C LEU A 82 18.95 0.25 -3.61
N THR A 83 17.67 0.61 -3.69
CA THR A 83 16.66 -0.22 -4.38
C THR A 83 16.34 0.15 -5.82
N ASN A 84 16.71 1.32 -6.33
CA ASN A 84 16.25 1.72 -7.67
C ASN A 84 16.71 0.72 -8.76
N PHE A 85 17.93 0.18 -8.66
CA PHE A 85 18.41 -0.84 -9.59
C PHE A 85 17.69 -2.18 -9.41
N LEU A 86 17.49 -2.62 -8.16
CA LEU A 86 16.79 -3.88 -7.86
C LEU A 86 15.32 -3.82 -8.28
N VAL A 87 14.65 -2.68 -8.11
CA VAL A 87 13.29 -2.45 -8.59
C VAL A 87 13.25 -2.57 -10.09
N VAL A 88 14.16 -1.92 -10.83
CA VAL A 88 14.20 -2.01 -12.30
C VAL A 88 14.43 -3.46 -12.76
N LEU A 89 15.36 -4.18 -12.12
CA LEU A 89 15.66 -5.57 -12.44
C LEU A 89 14.47 -6.50 -12.14
N ALA A 90 13.91 -6.41 -10.93
CA ALA A 90 12.73 -7.17 -10.52
C ALA A 90 11.51 -6.83 -11.40
N SER A 91 11.40 -5.58 -11.84
CA SER A 91 10.35 -5.13 -12.76
C SER A 91 10.38 -5.88 -14.07
N ILE A 92 11.56 -6.00 -14.69
CA ILE A 92 11.73 -6.65 -15.99
C ILE A 92 11.53 -8.16 -15.87
N ILE A 93 12.06 -8.78 -14.82
CA ILE A 93 12.11 -10.24 -14.70
C ILE A 93 10.81 -10.82 -14.12
N ILE A 94 10.14 -10.09 -13.22
CA ILE A 94 9.05 -10.65 -12.40
C ILE A 94 7.77 -9.84 -12.51
N ILE A 95 7.81 -8.53 -12.30
CA ILE A 95 6.60 -7.71 -12.23
C ILE A 95 5.91 -7.68 -13.60
N VAL A 96 6.63 -7.32 -14.66
CA VAL A 96 6.04 -7.21 -16.01
C VAL A 96 5.52 -8.57 -16.52
N PRO A 97 6.29 -9.67 -16.49
CA PRO A 97 5.78 -10.97 -16.92
C PRO A 97 4.58 -11.46 -16.11
N SER A 98 4.61 -11.29 -14.78
CA SER A 98 3.46 -11.66 -13.94
C SER A 98 2.22 -10.81 -14.23
N CYS A 99 2.38 -9.50 -14.47
CA CYS A 99 1.30 -8.62 -14.86
C CYS A 99 0.65 -9.00 -16.20
N VAL A 100 1.43 -9.46 -17.18
CA VAL A 100 0.87 -9.97 -18.44
C VAL A 100 -0.03 -11.19 -18.19
N LEU A 101 0.46 -12.18 -17.42
CA LEU A 101 -0.31 -13.39 -17.11
C LEU A 101 -1.57 -13.07 -16.30
N ILE A 102 -1.44 -12.27 -15.25
CA ILE A 102 -2.57 -11.83 -14.40
C ILE A 102 -3.57 -11.04 -15.25
N GLY A 103 -3.09 -10.14 -16.12
CA GLY A 103 -3.93 -9.34 -17.01
C GLY A 103 -4.77 -10.23 -17.94
N ILE A 104 -4.15 -11.20 -18.61
CA ILE A 104 -4.87 -12.16 -19.48
C ILE A 104 -6.02 -12.83 -18.69
N ILE A 105 -5.74 -13.29 -17.46
CA ILE A 105 -6.75 -13.92 -16.60
C ILE A 105 -7.86 -12.94 -16.24
N LEU A 106 -7.53 -11.77 -15.68
CA LEU A 106 -8.51 -10.81 -15.18
C LEU A 106 -9.41 -10.26 -16.30
N TYR A 107 -8.84 -9.94 -17.46
CA TYR A 107 -9.62 -9.48 -18.61
C TYR A 107 -10.50 -10.61 -19.18
N SER A 108 -10.00 -11.85 -19.24
CA SER A 108 -10.81 -13.00 -19.68
C SER A 108 -11.99 -13.24 -18.73
N LEU A 109 -11.75 -13.26 -17.42
CA LEU A 109 -12.78 -13.43 -16.39
C LEU A 109 -13.82 -12.30 -16.40
N THR A 110 -13.41 -11.08 -16.74
CA THR A 110 -14.31 -9.95 -16.89
C THR A 110 -15.16 -10.07 -18.15
N GLY A 111 -14.60 -10.55 -19.26
CA GLY A 111 -15.32 -10.82 -20.51
C GLY A 111 -16.47 -11.82 -20.33
N ILE A 112 -16.27 -12.84 -19.49
CA ILE A 112 -17.31 -13.81 -19.09
C ILE A 112 -18.14 -13.36 -17.87
N LYS A 113 -17.99 -12.11 -17.42
CA LYS A 113 -18.75 -11.46 -16.34
C LYS A 113 -18.64 -12.15 -14.96
N ILE A 114 -17.59 -12.93 -14.73
CA ILE A 114 -17.32 -13.54 -13.42
C ILE A 114 -16.81 -12.49 -12.43
N VAL A 115 -15.94 -11.59 -12.90
CA VAL A 115 -15.36 -10.53 -12.07
C VAL A 115 -16.03 -9.20 -12.40
N LYS A 116 -16.32 -8.43 -11.35
CA LYS A 116 -16.85 -7.07 -11.44
C LYS A 116 -15.86 -6.09 -10.83
N GLN A 117 -15.78 -4.93 -11.44
CA GLN A 117 -14.99 -3.83 -10.94
C GLN A 117 -15.52 -3.36 -9.58
N LYS A 118 -14.60 -3.12 -8.66
CA LYS A 118 -14.86 -2.58 -7.33
C LYS A 118 -15.20 -1.10 -7.42
N VAL A 119 -16.21 -0.68 -6.65
CA VAL A 119 -16.52 0.74 -6.42
C VAL A 119 -15.97 1.15 -5.06
N ILE A 120 -15.23 2.26 -5.00
CA ILE A 120 -14.61 2.74 -3.77
C ILE A 120 -15.49 3.81 -3.13
N ASN A 121 -16.07 3.50 -1.98
CA ASN A 121 -16.69 4.50 -1.11
C ASN A 121 -15.64 5.07 -0.15
N ARG A 122 -15.23 6.33 -0.37
CA ARG A 122 -14.16 7.00 0.38
C ARG A 122 -14.51 7.18 1.85
N ASN A 123 -15.73 7.65 2.14
CA ASN A 123 -16.18 7.87 3.51
C ASN A 123 -16.20 6.56 4.30
N GLN A 124 -16.72 5.50 3.69
CA GLN A 124 -16.70 4.18 4.29
C GLN A 124 -15.27 3.71 4.55
N LYS A 125 -14.35 3.87 3.58
CA LYS A 125 -12.95 3.45 3.74
C LYS A 125 -12.23 4.20 4.85
N ILE A 126 -12.46 5.51 4.98
CA ILE A 126 -11.90 6.31 6.07
C ILE A 126 -12.46 5.82 7.41
N ASN A 127 -13.77 5.58 7.51
CA ASN A 127 -14.39 5.05 8.73
C ASN A 127 -13.84 3.67 9.11
N GLU A 128 -13.64 2.77 8.13
CA GLU A 128 -13.01 1.46 8.35
C GLU A 128 -11.58 1.60 8.91
N ARG A 129 -10.81 2.60 8.45
CA ARG A 129 -9.46 2.87 8.95
C ARG A 129 -9.49 3.42 10.38
N PHE A 130 -10.40 4.35 10.68
CA PHE A 130 -10.59 4.84 12.05
C PHE A 130 -11.02 3.72 13.01
N ASP A 131 -11.89 2.80 12.58
CA ASP A 131 -12.24 1.61 13.35
C ASP A 131 -11.02 0.70 13.59
N GLY A 132 -10.16 0.54 12.57
CA GLY A 132 -8.86 -0.13 12.70
C GLY A 132 -7.95 0.53 13.75
N CYS A 133 -7.82 1.86 13.72
CA CYS A 133 -7.05 2.61 14.71
C CYS A 133 -7.59 2.40 16.13
N ASN A 134 -8.91 2.39 16.32
CA ASN A 134 -9.52 2.10 17.62
C ASN A 134 -9.20 0.69 18.12
N LYS A 135 -9.23 -0.32 17.25
CA LYS A 135 -8.84 -1.69 17.60
C LYS A 135 -7.37 -1.79 17.98
N PHE A 136 -6.49 -1.13 17.23
CA PHE A 136 -5.06 -1.08 17.52
C PHE A 136 -4.78 -0.39 18.87
N LEU A 137 -5.44 0.74 19.14
CA LEU A 137 -5.35 1.44 20.43
C LEU A 137 -5.84 0.57 21.59
N ASN A 138 -6.91 -0.20 21.40
CA ASN A 138 -7.38 -1.16 22.40
C ASN A 138 -6.33 -2.26 22.66
N SER A 139 -5.65 -2.75 21.62
CA SER A 139 -4.55 -3.72 21.76
C SER A 139 -3.42 -3.16 22.62
N ILE A 140 -2.97 -1.94 22.33
CA ILE A 140 -1.95 -1.23 23.13
C ILE A 140 -2.40 -1.08 24.58
N ARG A 141 -3.66 -0.68 24.79
CA ARG A 141 -4.22 -0.53 26.14
C ARG A 141 -4.19 -1.85 26.92
N TYR A 142 -4.53 -2.98 26.29
CA TYR A 142 -4.48 -4.28 26.95
C TYR A 142 -3.05 -4.65 27.35
N GLU A 143 -2.08 -4.46 26.47
CA GLU A 143 -0.66 -4.71 26.76
C GLU A 143 -0.13 -3.83 27.91
N ILE A 144 -0.55 -2.56 27.98
CA ILE A 144 -0.23 -1.66 29.11
C ILE A 144 -0.78 -2.16 30.44
N ILE A 145 -2.01 -2.68 30.43
CA ILE A 145 -2.65 -3.19 31.64
C ILE A 145 -1.99 -4.49 32.11
N GLU A 146 -1.60 -5.35 31.17
CA GLU A 146 -0.97 -6.65 31.46
C GLU A 146 0.49 -6.53 31.89
N HIS A 147 1.23 -5.55 31.34
CA HIS A 147 2.67 -5.36 31.57
C HIS A 147 3.06 -3.96 32.08
N PRO A 148 2.48 -3.45 33.18
CA PRO A 148 2.61 -2.04 33.59
C PRO A 148 4.03 -1.62 33.98
N ASN A 149 4.92 -2.56 34.33
CA ASN A 149 6.28 -2.28 34.76
C ASN A 149 7.33 -2.41 33.64
N GLU A 150 6.93 -2.89 32.46
CA GLU A 150 7.83 -3.12 31.32
C GLU A 150 7.76 -1.98 30.29
N ILE A 151 6.85 -1.04 30.49
CA ILE A 151 6.48 -0.04 29.48
C ILE A 151 6.94 1.35 29.90
N ASP A 152 7.68 2.00 29.00
CA ASP A 152 8.07 3.40 29.14
C ASP A 152 6.89 4.32 28.85
N LEU A 153 6.15 4.66 29.90
CA LEU A 153 5.00 5.56 29.84
C LEU A 153 5.36 6.99 29.40
N GLN A 154 6.62 7.44 29.57
CA GLN A 154 7.02 8.79 29.17
C GLN A 154 7.13 8.91 27.63
N ASN A 155 7.72 7.91 26.97
CA ASN A 155 7.78 7.86 25.52
C ASN A 155 6.38 7.75 24.88
N LEU A 156 5.48 6.98 25.49
CA LEU A 156 4.10 6.85 25.02
C LEU A 156 3.32 8.18 25.06
N GLU A 157 3.50 8.98 26.11
CA GLU A 157 2.80 10.27 26.20
C GLU A 157 3.25 11.24 25.10
N SER A 158 4.54 11.24 24.74
CA SER A 158 5.03 12.02 23.59
C SER A 158 4.42 11.56 22.26
N GLN A 159 4.27 10.25 22.05
CA GLN A 159 3.66 9.71 20.81
C GLN A 159 2.16 10.04 20.72
N LYS A 160 1.47 9.99 21.86
CA LYS A 160 0.05 10.39 21.97
C LYS A 160 -0.16 11.86 21.58
N GLU A 161 0.69 12.77 22.05
CA GLU A 161 0.58 14.19 21.67
C GLU A 161 0.85 14.40 20.17
N THR A 162 1.81 13.70 19.58
CA THR A 162 2.03 13.74 18.11
C THR A 162 0.77 13.30 17.34
N ILE A 163 0.15 12.19 17.74
CA ILE A 163 -1.08 11.69 17.08
C ILE A 163 -2.21 12.70 17.24
N LYS A 164 -2.37 13.28 18.43
CA LYS A 164 -3.38 14.30 18.70
C LYS A 164 -3.21 15.53 17.82
N GLN A 165 -1.99 16.05 17.69
CA GLN A 165 -1.68 17.18 16.81
C GLN A 165 -1.99 16.88 15.34
N GLN A 166 -1.66 15.66 14.88
CA GLN A 166 -1.99 15.22 13.52
C GLN A 166 -3.51 15.19 13.30
N LEU A 167 -4.29 14.68 14.26
CA LEU A 167 -5.75 14.64 14.18
C LEU A 167 -6.37 16.05 14.19
N GLU A 168 -5.85 16.96 15.02
CA GLU A 168 -6.30 18.34 15.09
C GLU A 168 -6.07 19.09 13.76
N SER A 169 -4.98 18.77 13.05
CA SER A 169 -4.65 19.36 11.75
C SER A 169 -5.56 18.92 10.59
N LEU A 170 -6.42 17.92 10.80
CA LEU A 170 -7.37 17.44 9.78
C LEU A 170 -8.66 18.29 9.72
N ASN A 171 -8.89 19.20 10.69
CA ASN A 171 -10.03 20.12 10.75
C ASN A 171 -9.68 21.49 10.16
#